data_AF-A0A942NKX1-F1
#
_entry.id   AF-A0A942NKX1-F1
#
_cell.length_a   1.000
_cell.length_b   1.000
_cell.length_c   1.000
_cell.angle_alpha   90.00
_cell.angle_beta   90.00
_cell.angle_gamma   90.00
#
_symmetry.space_group_name_H-M   'P 1'
#
loop_
_entity.id
_entity.type
_entity.pdbx_description
1 polymer ?
#
loop_
_entity_poly.entity_id
_entity_poly.type
_entity_poly.pdbx_seq_one_letter_code
_entity_poly.pdbx_strand_id
1 'polypeptide(L)'
;LILHLGMSGNLRISDRGQPALKHDHADFIFSDGTLLRFNDQRRFGAILWTDAPAEQHALLAELGPEPLSDAFNAEFLLQHCRNRRAPIKSLIMDSHVVVGVGNIYASESLFLAGVHPNRPAGEIEPAACRRLCEAIKTVLQRAIEQGGTTLRDFVNAQGKPGYFQQSLSVYGRAGQSCLKCAEPIQHIKIGQRASYFCGTCQA
;
A
#
# COMPACT_ATOMS: atom_id res chain seq x y z
N LEU A 1 4.06 -0.41 22.10
CA LEU A 1 4.31 -1.54 21.17
C LEU A 1 4.09 -1.06 19.73
N ILE A 2 5.06 -1.24 18.84
CA ILE A 2 4.96 -0.97 17.41
C ILE A 2 5.08 -2.31 16.69
N LEU A 3 4.16 -2.59 15.76
CA LEU A 3 4.13 -3.83 15.01
C LEU A 3 4.06 -3.53 13.51
N HIS A 4 5.05 -3.98 12.76
CA HIS A 4 5.11 -3.85 11.30
C HIS A 4 5.02 -5.23 10.66
N LEU A 5 4.09 -5.44 9.74
CA LEU A 5 3.84 -6.75 9.13
C LEU A 5 4.87 -7.13 8.05
N GLY A 6 5.64 -6.17 7.54
CA GLY A 6 6.57 -6.44 6.45
C GLY A 6 5.84 -6.89 5.19
N MET A 7 6.33 -7.94 4.53
CA MET A 7 5.79 -8.40 3.25
C MET A 7 4.79 -9.55 3.36
N SER A 8 4.93 -10.40 4.38
CA SER A 8 4.15 -11.64 4.57
C SER A 8 3.60 -11.79 5.99
N GLY A 9 3.83 -10.80 6.85
CA GLY A 9 3.31 -10.80 8.20
C GLY A 9 1.79 -10.73 8.20
N ASN A 10 1.17 -11.52 9.06
CA ASN A 10 -0.25 -11.44 9.36
C ASN A 10 -0.48 -11.60 10.87
N LEU A 11 -1.60 -11.05 11.31
CA LEU A 11 -2.07 -11.13 12.67
C LEU A 11 -3.40 -11.88 12.69
N ARG A 12 -3.52 -12.85 13.57
CA ARG A 12 -4.77 -13.59 13.78
C ARG A 12 -5.10 -13.73 15.25
N ILE A 13 -6.39 -13.65 15.56
CA ILE A 13 -6.90 -14.02 16.87
C ILE A 13 -7.02 -15.55 16.92
N SER A 14 -6.61 -16.17 18.00
CA SER A 14 -6.72 -17.61 18.23
C SER A 14 -6.97 -17.91 19.71
N ASP A 15 -7.27 -19.17 20.03
CA ASP A 15 -7.45 -19.63 21.40
C ASP A 15 -6.16 -20.21 21.98
N ARG A 16 -5.97 -20.08 23.31
CA ARG A 16 -4.79 -20.57 24.06
C ARG A 16 -4.41 -22.04 23.85
N GLY A 17 -5.35 -22.87 23.40
CA GLY A 17 -5.13 -24.29 23.11
C GLY A 17 -4.70 -24.61 21.67
N GLN A 18 -4.74 -23.64 20.76
CA GLN A 18 -4.40 -23.90 19.36
C GLN A 18 -2.88 -23.98 19.16
N PRO A 19 -2.35 -25.10 18.61
CA PRO A 19 -0.93 -25.27 18.41
C PRO A 19 -0.38 -24.21 17.45
N ALA A 20 0.88 -23.82 17.65
CA ALA A 20 1.58 -22.96 16.71
C ALA A 20 1.77 -23.69 15.37
N LEU A 21 1.46 -22.97 14.29
CA LEU A 21 1.75 -23.33 12.91
C LEU A 21 3.17 -22.93 12.54
N LYS A 22 3.63 -23.44 11.40
CA LYS A 22 4.90 -23.03 10.80
C LYS A 22 4.89 -21.51 10.56
N HIS A 23 5.97 -20.85 10.97
CA HIS A 23 6.18 -19.40 10.87
C HIS A 23 5.36 -18.54 11.84
N ASP A 24 4.71 -19.11 12.85
CA ASP A 24 4.23 -18.34 14.00
C ASP A 24 5.43 -17.98 14.88
N HIS A 25 5.72 -16.67 15.02
CA HIS A 25 6.94 -16.20 15.67
C HIS A 25 6.69 -15.50 17.00
N ALA A 26 5.48 -15.01 17.25
CA ALA A 26 5.13 -14.36 18.52
C ALA A 26 3.64 -14.51 18.85
N ASP A 27 3.35 -14.75 20.13
CA ASP A 27 2.01 -14.77 20.71
C ASP A 27 1.89 -13.68 21.78
N PHE A 28 0.82 -12.90 21.71
CA PHE A 28 0.38 -11.98 22.75
C PHE A 28 -0.83 -12.58 23.43
N ILE A 29 -0.64 -13.06 24.66
CA ILE A 29 -1.69 -13.75 25.43
C ILE A 29 -2.38 -12.73 26.33
N PHE A 30 -3.70 -12.61 26.17
CA PHE A 30 -4.53 -11.72 26.98
C PHE A 30 -5.06 -12.42 28.23
N SER A 31 -5.54 -11.62 29.19
CA SER A 31 -6.01 -12.12 30.50
C SER A 31 -7.27 -12.99 30.43
N ASP A 32 -8.08 -12.82 29.37
CA ASP A 32 -9.28 -13.61 29.08
C ASP A 32 -8.95 -14.96 28.41
N GLY A 33 -7.68 -15.22 28.11
CA GLY A 33 -7.22 -16.43 27.43
C GLY A 33 -7.25 -16.34 25.91
N THR A 34 -7.72 -15.23 25.33
CA THR A 34 -7.57 -14.95 23.90
C THR A 34 -6.08 -14.72 23.58
N LEU A 35 -5.62 -15.11 22.39
CA LEU A 35 -4.28 -14.78 21.92
C LEU A 35 -4.31 -14.08 20.56
N LEU A 36 -3.42 -13.11 20.39
CA LEU A 36 -3.07 -12.52 19.11
C LEU A 36 -1.74 -13.09 18.65
N ARG A 37 -1.73 -13.71 17.47
CA ARG A 37 -0.58 -14.43 16.94
C ARG A 37 -0.02 -13.74 15.70
N PHE A 38 1.29 -13.53 15.70
CA PHE A 38 2.03 -12.99 14.58
C PHE A 38 2.71 -14.11 13.79
N ASN A 39 2.29 -14.29 12.54
CA ASN A 39 2.89 -15.22 11.59
C ASN A 39 3.63 -14.42 10.52
N ASP A 40 4.87 -14.79 10.19
CA ASP A 40 5.61 -14.14 9.11
C ASP A 40 6.57 -15.09 8.40
N GLN A 41 6.18 -15.58 7.23
CA GLN A 41 6.97 -16.54 6.46
C GLN A 41 8.37 -16.03 6.10
N ARG A 42 8.51 -14.73 5.78
CA ARG A 42 9.77 -14.14 5.32
C ARG A 42 10.58 -13.47 6.42
N ARG A 43 10.00 -13.29 7.62
CA ARG A 43 10.62 -12.64 8.77
C ARG A 43 11.11 -11.22 8.45
N PHE A 44 10.29 -10.46 7.74
CA PHE A 44 10.52 -9.05 7.39
C PHE A 44 9.69 -8.09 8.26
N GLY A 45 8.74 -8.61 9.03
CA GLY A 45 8.04 -7.84 10.03
C GLY A 45 8.89 -7.56 11.28
N ALA A 46 8.39 -6.67 12.12
CA ALA A 46 9.06 -6.23 13.32
C ALA A 46 8.06 -6.05 14.47
N ILE A 47 8.49 -6.43 15.68
CA ILE A 47 7.79 -6.16 16.93
C ILE A 47 8.75 -5.35 17.79
N LEU A 48 8.44 -4.08 18.02
CA LEU A 48 9.32 -3.13 18.69
C LEU A 48 8.62 -2.56 19.93
N TRP A 49 9.40 -2.40 20.99
CA TRP A 49 8.96 -1.73 22.20
C TRP A 49 9.53 -0.32 22.27
N THR A 50 8.75 0.62 22.79
CA THR A 50 9.18 1.99 23.08
C THR A 50 8.44 2.47 24.33
N ASP A 51 9.17 3.11 25.23
CA ASP A 51 8.60 3.76 26.42
C ASP A 51 8.13 5.19 26.14
N ALA A 52 8.71 5.83 25.11
CA ALA A 52 8.25 7.11 24.60
C ALA A 52 7.01 6.93 23.70
N PRO A 53 6.21 8.00 23.49
CA PRO A 53 5.10 7.98 22.54
C PRO A 53 5.56 7.48 21.16
N ALA A 54 4.76 6.61 20.54
CA ALA A 54 5.17 5.86 19.35
C ALA A 54 5.53 6.78 18.18
N GLU A 55 4.81 7.88 18.01
CA GLU A 55 5.03 8.90 16.99
C GLU A 55 6.42 9.55 17.06
N GLN A 56 7.11 9.50 18.21
CA GLN A 56 8.47 10.01 18.37
C GLN A 56 9.54 8.98 18.02
N HIS A 57 9.16 7.73 17.79
CA HIS A 57 10.09 6.66 17.43
C HIS A 57 10.73 6.97 16.07
N ALA A 58 12.03 6.73 15.92
CA ALA A 58 12.78 7.09 14.69
C ALA A 58 12.19 6.51 13.38
N LEU A 59 11.51 5.37 13.46
CA LEU A 59 10.83 4.75 12.31
C LEU A 59 9.48 5.40 11.94
N LEU A 60 8.92 6.22 12.81
CA LEU A 60 7.60 6.85 12.66
C LEU A 60 7.68 8.37 12.57
N ALA A 61 8.67 8.98 13.22
CA ALA A 61 8.80 10.43 13.36
C ALA A 61 8.98 11.18 12.03
N GLU A 62 9.56 10.54 11.02
CA GLU A 62 9.81 11.15 9.70
C GLU A 62 8.79 10.71 8.63
N LEU A 63 7.70 10.04 9.03
CA LEU A 63 6.67 9.62 8.08
C LEU A 63 5.86 10.80 7.55
N GLY A 64 5.46 10.70 6.29
CA GLY A 64 4.55 11.63 5.64
C GLY A 64 3.11 11.52 6.17
N PRO A 65 2.20 12.41 5.71
CA PRO A 65 0.82 12.42 6.15
C PRO A 65 0.07 11.13 5.79
N GLU A 66 -0.95 10.83 6.60
CA GLU A 66 -1.95 9.81 6.29
C GLU A 66 -2.72 10.20 5.02
N PRO A 67 -2.81 9.32 4.00
CA PRO A 67 -3.37 9.66 2.69
C PRO A 67 -4.87 10.01 2.73
N LEU A 68 -5.60 9.54 3.74
CA LEU A 68 -7.04 9.84 3.92
C LEU A 68 -7.30 11.07 4.79
N SER A 69 -6.26 11.69 5.32
CA SER A 69 -6.39 12.95 6.08
C SER A 69 -6.44 14.18 5.16
N ASP A 70 -6.85 15.31 5.73
CA ASP A 70 -6.80 16.61 5.02
C ASP A 70 -5.38 17.13 4.80
N ALA A 71 -4.41 16.64 5.59
CA ALA A 71 -3.00 16.98 5.45
C ALA A 71 -2.42 16.46 4.12
N PHE A 72 -2.96 15.36 3.59
CA PHE A 72 -2.65 14.91 2.24
C PHE A 72 -3.65 15.50 1.24
N ASN A 73 -3.21 16.52 0.51
CA ASN A 73 -3.98 17.20 -0.52
C ASN A 73 -3.13 17.47 -1.78
N ALA A 74 -3.78 18.00 -2.82
CA ALA A 74 -3.14 18.18 -4.11
C ALA A 74 -2.02 19.22 -4.08
N GLU A 75 -2.17 20.28 -3.28
CA GLU A 75 -1.19 21.33 -3.07
C GLU A 75 0.07 20.75 -2.40
N PHE A 76 -0.11 19.94 -1.36
CA PHE A 76 0.96 19.20 -0.70
C PHE A 76 1.72 18.29 -1.68
N LEU A 77 0.99 17.47 -2.45
CA LEU A 77 1.62 16.55 -3.40
C LEU A 77 2.34 17.31 -4.53
N LEU A 78 1.75 18.39 -5.04
CA LEU A 78 2.39 19.25 -6.03
C LEU A 78 3.70 19.84 -5.52
N GLN A 79 3.73 20.31 -4.28
CA GLN A 79 4.95 20.83 -3.68
C GLN A 79 6.05 19.77 -3.61
N HIS A 80 5.71 18.53 -3.29
CA HIS A 80 6.66 17.40 -3.25
C HIS A 80 7.10 16.93 -4.63
N CYS A 81 6.27 17.15 -5.67
CA CYS A 81 6.60 16.87 -7.05
C CYS A 81 7.60 17.87 -7.66
N ARG A 82 7.57 19.15 -7.25
CA ARG A 82 8.38 20.23 -7.85
C ARG A 82 9.87 19.87 -7.90
N ASN A 83 10.50 20.12 -9.05
CA ASN A 83 11.92 19.87 -9.32
C ASN A 83 12.37 18.41 -9.16
N ARG A 84 11.45 17.44 -9.04
CA ARG A 84 11.80 16.02 -8.93
C ARG A 84 11.88 15.37 -10.31
N ARG A 85 13.04 14.77 -10.59
CA ARG A 85 13.26 13.95 -11.80
C ARG A 85 12.83 12.49 -11.61
N ALA A 86 12.62 12.06 -10.37
CA ALA A 86 12.20 10.70 -10.07
C ALA A 86 10.80 10.43 -10.64
N PRO A 87 10.52 9.20 -11.09
CA PRO A 87 9.18 8.78 -11.50
C PRO A 87 8.13 9.06 -10.41
N ILE A 88 6.95 9.54 -10.80
CA ILE A 88 5.85 9.80 -9.86
C ILE A 88 5.46 8.58 -9.05
N LYS A 89 5.52 7.37 -9.65
CA LYS A 89 5.25 6.13 -8.92
C LYS A 89 6.21 5.95 -7.75
N SER A 90 7.50 6.27 -7.94
CA SER A 90 8.48 6.19 -6.86
C SER A 90 8.18 7.20 -5.76
N LEU A 91 7.78 8.43 -6.12
CA LEU A 91 7.48 9.50 -5.18
C LEU A 91 6.29 9.15 -4.28
N ILE A 92 5.16 8.70 -4.85
CA ILE A 92 3.97 8.37 -4.05
C ILE A 92 4.15 7.08 -3.24
N MET A 93 5.17 6.28 -3.52
CA MET A 93 5.51 5.08 -2.74
C MET A 93 6.54 5.35 -1.63
N ASP A 94 7.06 6.57 -1.55
CA ASP A 94 7.95 6.99 -0.48
C ASP A 94 7.13 7.36 0.75
N SER A 95 7.32 6.61 1.84
CA SER A 95 6.59 6.81 3.09
C SER A 95 6.93 8.12 3.81
N HIS A 96 8.01 8.80 3.43
CA HIS A 96 8.29 10.17 3.90
C HIS A 96 7.46 11.22 3.16
N VAL A 97 6.93 10.89 1.97
CA VAL A 97 6.03 11.76 1.20
C VAL A 97 4.57 11.48 1.55
N VAL A 98 4.17 10.22 1.56
CA VAL A 98 2.82 9.79 1.95
C VAL A 98 2.85 8.33 2.39
N VAL A 99 2.23 8.03 3.53
CA VAL A 99 2.19 6.65 4.05
C VAL A 99 1.12 5.81 3.37
N GLY A 100 1.18 4.48 3.55
CA GLY A 100 0.11 3.55 3.14
C GLY A 100 0.01 3.25 1.63
N VAL A 101 0.66 4.02 0.75
CA VAL A 101 0.61 3.82 -0.70
C VAL A 101 1.63 2.77 -1.15
N GLY A 102 1.24 1.50 -1.04
CA GLY A 102 2.03 0.35 -1.50
C GLY A 102 2.04 0.16 -3.03
N ASN A 103 2.77 -0.85 -3.50
CA ASN A 103 2.97 -1.10 -4.95
C ASN A 103 1.65 -1.33 -5.73
N ILE A 104 0.67 -1.94 -5.08
CA ILE A 104 -0.66 -2.21 -5.64
C ILE A 104 -1.39 -0.88 -5.83
N TYR A 105 -1.62 -0.17 -4.72
CA TYR A 105 -2.39 1.06 -4.70
C TYR A 105 -1.75 2.17 -5.52
N ALA A 106 -0.41 2.24 -5.59
CA ALA A 106 0.27 3.15 -6.49
C ALA A 106 -0.10 2.90 -7.96
N SER A 107 -0.06 1.64 -8.42
CA SER A 107 -0.38 1.29 -9.81
C SER A 107 -1.86 1.56 -10.14
N GLU A 108 -2.76 1.18 -9.23
CA GLU A 108 -4.20 1.40 -9.38
C GLU A 108 -4.56 2.89 -9.38
N SER A 109 -3.96 3.69 -8.48
CA SER A 109 -4.23 5.13 -8.39
C SER A 109 -3.73 5.87 -9.62
N LEU A 110 -2.54 5.52 -10.13
CA LEU A 110 -1.99 6.10 -11.35
C LEU A 110 -2.85 5.76 -12.58
N PHE A 111 -3.38 4.54 -12.66
CA PHE A 111 -4.33 4.16 -13.71
C PHE A 111 -5.65 4.91 -13.61
N LEU A 112 -6.20 5.04 -12.41
CA LEU A 112 -7.43 5.78 -12.17
C LEU A 112 -7.25 7.27 -12.54
N ALA A 113 -6.11 7.87 -12.21
CA ALA A 113 -5.77 9.26 -12.50
C ALA A 113 -5.39 9.53 -13.97
N GLY A 114 -5.09 8.47 -14.74
CA GLY A 114 -4.61 8.56 -16.12
C GLY A 114 -3.19 9.10 -16.23
N VAL A 115 -2.32 8.81 -15.25
CA VAL A 115 -0.94 9.29 -15.20
C VAL A 115 0.04 8.14 -15.44
N HIS A 116 0.97 8.29 -16.37
CA HIS A 116 1.97 7.26 -16.65
C HIS A 116 2.93 7.09 -15.45
N PRO A 117 3.19 5.85 -14.98
CA PRO A 117 3.95 5.64 -13.75
C PRO A 117 5.41 6.10 -13.82
N ASN A 118 5.98 6.13 -15.02
CA ASN A 118 7.35 6.58 -15.26
C ASN A 118 7.47 8.09 -15.54
N ARG A 119 6.37 8.84 -15.53
CA ARG A 119 6.41 10.30 -15.73
C ARG A 119 7.24 10.94 -14.62
N PRO A 120 8.22 11.81 -14.94
CA PRO A 120 8.94 12.57 -13.92
C PRO A 120 7.96 13.36 -13.05
N ALA A 121 8.07 13.25 -11.73
CA ALA A 121 7.11 13.88 -10.83
C ALA A 121 7.05 15.41 -11.01
N GLY A 122 8.18 16.05 -11.30
CA GLY A 122 8.28 17.49 -11.56
C GLY A 122 7.62 17.95 -12.87
N GLU A 123 7.23 17.03 -13.75
CA GLU A 123 6.53 17.31 -15.01
C GLU A 123 5.02 17.05 -14.90
N ILE A 124 4.50 16.74 -13.70
CA ILE A 124 3.07 16.54 -13.52
C ILE A 124 2.35 17.88 -13.43
N GLU A 125 1.43 18.06 -14.38
CA GLU A 125 0.52 19.19 -14.40
C GLU A 125 -0.35 19.27 -13.13
N PRO A 126 -0.65 20.48 -12.61
CA PRO A 126 -1.49 20.67 -11.43
C PRO A 126 -2.82 19.91 -11.47
N ALA A 127 -3.47 19.88 -12.64
CA ALA A 127 -4.73 19.15 -12.81
C ALA A 127 -4.55 17.62 -12.73
N ALA A 128 -3.44 17.08 -13.25
CA ALA A 128 -3.12 15.66 -13.15
C ALA A 128 -2.76 15.26 -11.71
N CYS A 129 -2.04 16.13 -10.98
CA CYS A 129 -1.73 15.92 -9.57
C CYS A 129 -2.99 15.90 -8.70
N ARG A 130 -3.94 16.83 -8.93
CA ARG A 130 -5.25 16.80 -8.26
C ARG A 130 -5.97 15.48 -8.48
N ARG A 131 -6.07 15.01 -9.73
CA ARG A 131 -6.69 13.70 -10.02
C ARG A 131 -5.95 12.55 -9.34
N LEU A 132 -4.63 12.60 -9.25
CA LEU A 132 -3.83 11.57 -8.59
C LEU A 132 -4.10 11.52 -7.08
N CYS A 133 -4.15 12.69 -6.42
CA CYS A 133 -4.49 12.78 -4.99
C CYS A 133 -5.87 12.15 -4.71
N GLU A 134 -6.89 12.55 -5.47
CA GLU A 134 -8.25 12.00 -5.34
C GLU A 134 -8.30 10.50 -5.67
N ALA A 135 -7.55 10.06 -6.67
CA ALA A 135 -7.45 8.65 -7.03
C ALA A 135 -6.82 7.81 -5.91
N ILE A 136 -5.77 8.30 -5.26
CA ILE A 136 -5.14 7.64 -4.11
C ILE A 136 -6.15 7.46 -2.98
N LYS A 137 -6.85 8.54 -2.60
CA LYS A 137 -7.90 8.50 -1.56
C LYS A 137 -9.00 7.50 -1.92
N THR A 138 -9.50 7.57 -3.15
CA THR A 138 -10.56 6.67 -3.65
C THR A 138 -10.13 5.20 -3.62
N VAL A 139 -8.93 4.89 -4.09
CA VAL A 139 -8.42 3.51 -4.15
C VAL A 139 -8.22 2.94 -2.75
N LEU A 140 -7.63 3.71 -1.84
CA LEU A 140 -7.40 3.28 -0.46
C LEU A 140 -8.70 3.12 0.32
N GLN A 141 -9.65 4.05 0.18
CA GLN A 141 -10.96 3.95 0.82
C GLN A 141 -11.72 2.69 0.37
N ARG A 142 -11.75 2.42 -0.94
CA ARG A 142 -12.34 1.18 -1.47
C ARG A 142 -11.62 -0.07 -0.96
N ALA A 143 -10.29 -0.01 -0.84
CA ALA A 143 -9.53 -1.12 -0.29
C ALA A 143 -9.89 -1.38 1.17
N ILE A 144 -10.06 -0.34 2.00
CA ILE A 144 -10.48 -0.48 3.39
C ILE A 144 -11.89 -1.06 3.47
N GLU A 145 -12.85 -0.55 2.69
CA GLU A 145 -14.24 -1.02 2.66
C GLU A 145 -14.36 -2.50 2.27
N GLN A 146 -13.47 -2.98 1.40
CA GLN A 146 -13.44 -4.38 0.94
C GLN A 146 -12.55 -5.28 1.81
N GLY A 147 -12.03 -4.76 2.92
CA GLY A 147 -11.19 -5.51 3.85
C GLY A 147 -9.77 -5.79 3.35
N GLY A 148 -9.26 -4.99 2.42
CA GLY A 148 -7.89 -5.03 1.89
C GLY A 148 -7.69 -5.92 0.66
N THR A 149 -6.49 -5.84 0.07
CA THR A 149 -6.08 -6.69 -1.07
C THR A 149 -5.40 -7.97 -0.59
N THR A 150 -6.04 -9.11 -0.84
CA THR A 150 -5.37 -10.41 -0.71
C THR A 150 -4.71 -10.78 -2.02
N LEU A 151 -3.39 -10.66 -2.13
CA LEU A 151 -2.70 -11.18 -3.31
C LEU A 151 -2.21 -12.62 -3.12
N ARG A 152 -1.62 -12.92 -1.97
CA ARG A 152 -1.02 -14.24 -1.67
C ARG A 152 -1.17 -14.64 -0.19
N ASP A 153 -0.87 -13.73 0.74
CA ASP A 153 -0.77 -14.09 2.18
C ASP A 153 -1.51 -13.12 3.13
N PHE A 154 -2.21 -12.11 2.60
CA PHE A 154 -2.95 -11.17 3.45
C PHE A 154 -4.30 -11.79 3.86
N VAL A 155 -4.50 -11.94 5.15
CA VAL A 155 -5.78 -12.30 5.75
C VAL A 155 -6.20 -11.20 6.72
N ASN A 156 -7.50 -10.93 6.79
CA ASN A 156 -8.03 -10.01 7.79
C ASN A 156 -7.88 -10.59 9.20
N ALA A 157 -8.24 -9.82 10.24
CA ALA A 157 -8.13 -10.23 11.64
C ALA A 157 -8.91 -11.52 11.96
N GLN A 158 -9.90 -11.90 11.13
CA GLN A 158 -10.68 -13.14 11.23
C GLN A 158 -10.10 -14.29 10.40
N GLY A 159 -8.91 -14.14 9.81
CA GLY A 159 -8.24 -15.16 9.01
C GLY A 159 -8.83 -15.37 7.61
N LYS A 160 -9.71 -14.47 7.14
CA LYS A 160 -10.33 -14.56 5.80
C LYS A 160 -9.57 -13.71 4.78
N PRO A 161 -9.49 -14.14 3.51
CA PRO A 161 -8.95 -13.31 2.45
C PRO A 161 -9.86 -12.08 2.23
N GLY A 162 -9.30 -10.88 2.23
CA GLY A 162 -9.93 -9.66 1.70
C GLY A 162 -10.23 -9.76 0.20
N TYR A 163 -11.31 -9.11 -0.24
CA TYR A 163 -11.93 -9.31 -1.56
C TYR A 163 -11.39 -8.39 -2.67
N PHE A 164 -10.53 -7.43 -2.34
CA PHE A 164 -10.12 -6.38 -3.28
C PHE A 164 -9.33 -6.87 -4.51
N GLN A 165 -8.77 -8.09 -4.49
CA GLN A 165 -8.11 -8.66 -5.67
C GLN A 165 -9.07 -8.78 -6.87
N GLN A 166 -10.37 -9.01 -6.61
CA GLN A 166 -11.39 -9.13 -7.67
C GLN A 166 -11.67 -7.79 -8.39
N SER A 167 -11.20 -6.66 -7.87
CA SER A 167 -11.43 -5.32 -8.44
C SER A 167 -10.19 -4.62 -9.02
N LEU A 168 -9.05 -5.31 -9.15
CA LEU A 168 -7.82 -4.68 -9.67
C LEU A 168 -7.93 -4.37 -11.17
N SER A 169 -7.62 -3.12 -11.53
CA SER A 169 -7.71 -2.62 -12.89
C SER A 169 -6.46 -2.90 -13.71
N VAL A 170 -5.27 -2.84 -13.10
CA VAL A 170 -3.99 -3.01 -13.80
C VAL A 170 -3.00 -3.90 -13.06
N TYR A 171 -2.99 -3.90 -11.73
CA TYR A 171 -1.97 -4.59 -10.97
C TYR A 171 -2.01 -6.10 -11.16
N GLY A 172 -0.89 -6.70 -11.57
CA GLY A 172 -0.80 -8.14 -11.82
C GLY A 172 -1.52 -8.61 -13.08
N ARG A 173 -2.01 -7.68 -13.91
CA ARG A 173 -2.81 -7.97 -15.11
C ARG A 173 -2.04 -7.77 -16.42
N ALA A 174 -0.70 -7.82 -16.39
CA ALA A 174 0.13 -7.68 -17.58
C ALA A 174 -0.32 -8.64 -18.70
N GLY A 175 -0.46 -8.13 -19.92
CA GLY A 175 -0.95 -8.87 -21.09
C GLY A 175 -2.47 -9.01 -21.18
N GLN A 176 -3.23 -8.72 -20.11
CA GLN A 176 -4.69 -8.74 -20.16
C GLN A 176 -5.25 -7.44 -20.74
N SER A 177 -6.47 -7.48 -21.27
CA SER A 177 -7.16 -6.30 -21.79
C SER A 177 -7.47 -5.27 -20.69
N CYS A 178 -7.12 -4.01 -20.96
CA CYS A 178 -7.51 -2.87 -20.15
C CYS A 178 -9.04 -2.76 -20.05
N LEU A 179 -9.56 -2.54 -18.84
CA LEU A 179 -11.00 -2.42 -18.61
C LEU A 179 -11.64 -1.16 -19.23
N LYS A 180 -10.83 -0.19 -19.66
CA LYS A 180 -11.29 1.07 -20.26
C LYS A 180 -11.20 1.07 -21.79
N CYS A 181 -10.10 0.56 -22.36
CA CYS A 181 -9.81 0.69 -23.79
C CYS A 181 -9.46 -0.63 -24.49
N ALA A 182 -9.55 -1.78 -23.79
CA ALA A 182 -9.21 -3.12 -24.27
C ALA A 182 -7.75 -3.37 -24.65
N GLU A 183 -6.91 -2.33 -24.79
CA GLU A 183 -5.47 -2.49 -25.05
C GLU A 183 -4.76 -3.29 -23.95
N PRO A 184 -3.74 -4.11 -24.28
CA PRO A 184 -3.04 -4.91 -23.31
C PRO A 184 -2.38 -4.06 -22.21
N ILE A 185 -2.58 -4.46 -20.95
CA ILE A 185 -1.86 -3.88 -19.82
C ILE A 185 -0.37 -4.20 -19.95
N GLN A 186 0.44 -3.17 -19.86
CA GLN A 186 1.89 -3.26 -19.90
C GLN A 186 2.45 -3.32 -18.49
N HIS A 187 3.69 -3.80 -18.38
CA HIS A 187 4.44 -3.67 -17.15
C HIS A 187 5.89 -3.29 -17.41
N ILE A 188 6.45 -2.50 -16.50
CA ILE A 188 7.85 -2.12 -16.45
C ILE A 188 8.37 -2.27 -15.02
N LYS A 189 9.69 -2.15 -14.85
CA LYS A 189 10.33 -2.13 -13.53
C LYS A 189 10.75 -0.70 -13.19
N ILE A 190 10.21 -0.14 -12.11
CA ILE A 190 10.55 1.19 -11.59
C ILE A 190 11.05 1.01 -10.15
N GLY A 191 12.29 1.43 -9.86
CA GLY A 191 12.86 1.29 -8.52
C GLY A 191 12.90 -0.17 -8.03
N GLN A 192 13.22 -1.12 -8.92
CA GLN A 192 13.18 -2.57 -8.67
C GLN A 192 11.79 -3.16 -8.36
N ARG A 193 10.72 -2.38 -8.51
CA ARG A 193 9.34 -2.83 -8.30
C ARG A 193 8.59 -2.96 -9.63
N ALA A 194 7.83 -4.04 -9.78
CA ALA A 194 6.92 -4.21 -10.92
C ALA A 194 5.85 -3.11 -10.90
N SER A 195 5.65 -2.47 -12.05
CA SER A 195 4.71 -1.36 -12.26
C SER A 195 3.80 -1.74 -13.41
N TYR A 196 2.50 -1.73 -13.19
CA TYR A 196 1.50 -2.08 -14.20
C TYR A 196 0.73 -0.84 -14.63
N PHE A 197 0.46 -0.71 -15.93
CA PHE A 197 -0.20 0.46 -16.49
C PHE A 197 -0.79 0.14 -17.87
N CYS A 198 -1.71 0.98 -18.34
CA CYS A 198 -2.19 0.96 -19.71
C CYS A 198 -1.54 2.11 -20.50
N GLY A 199 -0.76 1.80 -21.54
CA GLY A 199 -0.06 2.82 -22.34
C GLY A 199 -0.99 3.78 -23.09
N THR A 200 -2.25 3.40 -23.30
CA THR A 200 -3.26 4.25 -23.96
C THR A 200 -4.04 5.12 -22.99
N CYS A 201 -4.40 4.59 -21.81
CA CYS A 201 -5.18 5.35 -20.82
C CYS A 201 -4.34 6.27 -19.93
N GLN A 202 -3.02 6.07 -19.90
CA GLN A 202 -2.11 6.80 -19.02
C GLN A 202 -1.06 7.53 -19.86
N ALA A 203 -1.13 8.86 -19.84
CA ALA A 203 -0.16 9.73 -20.48
C ALA A 203 0.97 10.10 -19.52
#